data_AF-A0A957CZK4-F1
#
_entry.id   AF-A0A957CZK4-F1
#
_cell.length_a   1.000
_cell.length_b   1.000
_cell.length_c   1.000
_cell.angle_alpha   90.00
_cell.angle_beta   90.00
_cell.angle_gamma   90.00
#
_symmetry.space_group_name_H-M   'P 1'
#
loop_
_entity.id
_entity.type
_entity.pdbx_description
1 polymer ?
#
loop_
_entity_poly.entity_id
_entity_poly.type
_entity_poly.pdbx_seq_one_letter_code
_entity_poly.pdbx_strand_id
1 'polypeptide(L)'
;MQGYSWRWSCEVVNFYTKTQLGLADFRVRSYEAVDRYMVVVHLAWAYVEQRFDRQRSSQIQTYGDIIRQHREEHAVDWLTGAVEMAIETGDVNLVLRHFLRLDSQSA
;
A
#
# COMPACT_ATOMS: atom_id res chain seq x y z
N MET A 1 -19.36 -12.39 -27.69
CA MET A 1 -18.76 -11.22 -27.03
C MET A 1 -18.22 -11.50 -25.61
N GLN A 2 -17.93 -12.76 -25.21
CA GLN A 2 -17.41 -13.06 -23.86
C GLN A 2 -15.90 -12.76 -23.70
N GLY A 3 -15.11 -12.82 -24.78
CA GLY A 3 -13.66 -12.57 -24.73
C GLY A 3 -13.25 -11.11 -24.44
N TYR A 4 -14.06 -10.13 -24.85
CA TYR A 4 -13.79 -8.71 -24.58
C TYR A 4 -13.89 -8.36 -23.09
N SER A 5 -14.78 -9.02 -22.35
CA SER A 5 -14.93 -8.82 -20.90
C SER A 5 -13.73 -9.36 -20.10
N TRP A 6 -13.14 -10.48 -20.55
CA TRP A 6 -11.91 -11.02 -19.97
C TRP A 6 -10.71 -10.09 -20.17
N ARG A 7 -10.58 -9.49 -21.36
CA ARG A 7 -9.49 -8.56 -21.66
C ARG A 7 -9.52 -7.32 -20.75
N TRP A 8 -10.71 -6.79 -20.50
CA TRP A 8 -10.90 -5.65 -19.61
C TRP A 8 -10.47 -5.99 -18.17
N SER A 9 -10.78 -7.20 -17.70
CA SER A 9 -10.35 -7.65 -16.37
C SER A 9 -8.82 -7.69 -16.24
N CYS A 10 -8.11 -8.16 -17.29
CA CYS A 10 -6.65 -8.09 -17.33
C CYS A 10 -6.11 -6.66 -17.34
N GLU A 11 -6.74 -5.74 -18.08
CA GLU A 11 -6.34 -4.32 -18.12
C GLU A 11 -6.51 -3.65 -16.73
N VAL A 12 -7.60 -3.95 -16.03
CA VAL A 12 -7.87 -3.43 -14.68
C VAL A 12 -6.82 -3.94 -13.67
N VAL A 13 -6.53 -5.24 -13.67
CA VAL A 13 -5.47 -5.84 -12.82
C VAL A 13 -4.11 -5.20 -13.14
N ASN A 14 -3.81 -5.00 -14.42
CA ASN A 14 -2.56 -4.37 -14.86
C ASN A 14 -2.45 -2.92 -14.37
N PHE A 15 -3.54 -2.15 -14.44
CA PHE A 15 -3.59 -0.78 -13.95
C PHE A 15 -3.30 -0.71 -12.45
N TYR A 16 -3.96 -1.52 -11.63
CA TYR A 16 -3.72 -1.52 -10.18
C TYR A 16 -2.29 -1.97 -9.84
N THR A 17 -1.81 -3.03 -10.47
CA THR A 17 -0.49 -3.58 -10.18
C THR A 17 0.63 -2.62 -10.60
N LYS A 18 0.53 -2.00 -11.78
CA LYS A 18 1.55 -1.04 -12.26
C LYS A 18 1.47 0.31 -11.57
N THR A 19 0.26 0.84 -11.38
CA THR A 19 0.07 2.24 -10.96
C THR A 19 -0.11 2.37 -9.46
N GLN A 20 -0.91 1.51 -8.83
CA GLN A 20 -1.25 1.63 -7.40
C GLN A 20 -0.29 0.86 -6.50
N LEU A 21 0.24 -0.27 -6.97
CA LEU A 21 1.25 -1.07 -6.25
C LEU A 21 2.68 -0.77 -6.72
N GLY A 22 2.84 -0.06 -7.83
CA GLY A 22 4.14 0.43 -8.28
C GLY A 22 4.97 -0.56 -9.10
N LEU A 23 4.40 -1.62 -9.67
CA LEU A 23 5.17 -2.57 -10.50
C LEU A 23 5.96 -1.88 -11.62
N ALA A 24 5.53 -0.71 -12.10
CA ALA A 24 6.25 0.06 -13.12
C ALA A 24 7.39 0.94 -12.56
N ASP A 25 7.51 1.11 -11.23
CA ASP A 25 8.53 1.94 -10.57
C ASP A 25 9.84 1.16 -10.37
N PHE A 26 10.53 0.89 -11.46
CA PHE A 26 11.88 0.33 -11.42
C PHE A 26 12.90 1.48 -11.34
N ARG A 27 13.29 1.85 -10.13
CA ARG A 27 14.25 2.95 -9.85
C ARG A 27 15.71 2.63 -10.19
N VAL A 28 16.00 2.11 -11.40
CA VAL A 28 17.36 1.74 -11.86
C VAL A 28 18.08 0.86 -10.82
N ARG A 29 17.46 -0.28 -10.50
CA ARG A 29 17.95 -1.24 -9.49
C ARG A 29 18.69 -2.39 -10.16
N SER A 30 19.53 -3.11 -9.40
CA SER A 30 20.15 -4.35 -9.89
C SER A 30 19.07 -5.37 -10.27
N TYR A 31 19.40 -6.30 -11.17
CA TYR A 31 18.46 -7.33 -11.62
C TYR A 31 17.88 -8.15 -10.45
N GLU A 32 18.71 -8.52 -9.47
CA GLU A 32 18.27 -9.25 -8.27
C GLU A 32 17.29 -8.42 -7.41
N ALA A 33 17.50 -7.10 -7.33
CA ALA A 33 16.58 -6.22 -6.62
C ALA A 33 15.24 -6.06 -7.38
N VAL A 34 15.28 -6.09 -8.72
CA VAL A 34 14.07 -6.09 -9.56
C VAL A 34 13.29 -7.39 -9.38
N ASP A 35 13.96 -8.54 -9.38
CA ASP A 35 13.33 -9.86 -9.17
C ASP A 35 12.59 -9.93 -7.83
N ARG A 36 13.28 -9.56 -6.73
CA ARG A 36 12.65 -9.48 -5.41
C ARG A 36 11.50 -8.47 -5.37
N TYR A 37 11.66 -7.32 -6.03
CA TYR A 37 10.60 -6.32 -6.09
C TYR A 37 9.35 -6.85 -6.79
N MET A 38 9.51 -7.57 -7.90
CA MET A 38 8.39 -8.23 -8.59
C MET A 38 7.67 -9.20 -7.64
N VAL A 39 8.40 -10.05 -6.91
CA VAL A 39 7.79 -10.99 -5.95
C VAL A 39 6.98 -10.25 -4.88
N VAL A 40 7.54 -9.19 -4.29
CA VAL A 40 6.86 -8.41 -3.25
C VAL A 40 5.59 -7.74 -3.80
N VAL A 41 5.63 -7.17 -5.00
CA VAL A 41 4.46 -6.53 -5.61
C VAL A 41 3.36 -7.55 -5.91
N HIS A 42 3.70 -8.73 -6.41
CA HIS A 42 2.70 -9.79 -6.67
C HIS A 42 2.14 -10.37 -5.37
N LEU A 43 2.94 -10.47 -4.31
CA LEU A 43 2.45 -10.85 -2.98
C LEU A 43 1.47 -9.82 -2.43
N ALA A 44 1.77 -8.52 -2.57
CA ALA A 44 0.86 -7.44 -2.20
C ALA A 44 -0.44 -7.48 -3.02
N TRP A 45 -0.36 -7.81 -4.31
CA TRP A 45 -1.54 -8.02 -5.15
C TRP A 45 -2.39 -9.20 -4.68
N ALA A 46 -1.77 -10.35 -4.38
CA ALA A 46 -2.46 -11.52 -3.86
C ALA A 46 -3.19 -11.24 -2.53
N TYR A 47 -2.59 -10.42 -1.66
CA TYR A 47 -3.25 -9.92 -0.45
C TYR A 47 -4.50 -9.09 -0.77
N VAL A 48 -4.41 -8.16 -1.73
CA VAL A 48 -5.55 -7.33 -2.16
C VAL A 48 -6.67 -8.19 -2.73
N GLU A 49 -6.35 -9.17 -3.59
CA GLU A 49 -7.33 -10.10 -4.17
C GLU A 49 -8.02 -10.94 -3.10
N GLN A 50 -7.26 -11.54 -2.20
CA GLN A 50 -7.80 -12.35 -1.10
C GLN A 50 -8.72 -11.53 -0.19
N ARG A 51 -8.32 -10.30 0.13
CA ARG A 51 -9.10 -9.44 1.00
C ARG A 51 -10.38 -8.93 0.31
N PHE A 52 -10.29 -8.63 -0.98
CA PHE A 52 -11.44 -8.25 -1.78
C PHE A 52 -12.48 -9.38 -1.84
N ASP A 53 -12.06 -10.62 -2.12
CA ASP A 53 -12.95 -11.79 -2.15
C ASP A 53 -13.71 -11.98 -0.82
N ARG A 54 -13.04 -11.76 0.31
CA ARG A 54 -13.61 -11.88 1.66
C ARG A 54 -14.53 -10.74 2.08
N GLN A 55 -14.25 -9.51 1.64
CA GLN A 55 -14.90 -8.29 2.15
C GLN A 55 -15.82 -7.64 1.13
N ARG A 56 -15.99 -8.25 -0.05
CA ARG A 56 -16.85 -7.75 -1.12
C ARG A 56 -18.26 -7.49 -0.59
N SER A 57 -18.69 -6.24 -0.70
CA SER A 57 -19.99 -5.78 -0.20
C SER A 57 -20.46 -4.58 -1.02
N SER A 58 -21.63 -4.02 -0.69
CA SER A 58 -22.11 -2.79 -1.32
C SER A 58 -21.16 -1.61 -1.10
N GLN A 59 -20.36 -1.64 -0.02
CA GLN A 59 -19.39 -0.60 0.35
C GLN A 59 -18.00 -0.83 -0.26
N ILE A 60 -17.64 -2.08 -0.59
CA ILE A 60 -16.35 -2.46 -1.17
C ILE A 60 -16.61 -3.06 -2.55
N GLN A 61 -16.51 -2.22 -3.58
CA GLN A 61 -16.88 -2.58 -4.95
C GLN A 61 -15.67 -2.83 -5.84
N THR A 62 -14.52 -2.24 -5.51
CA THR A 62 -13.31 -2.29 -6.32
C THR A 62 -12.08 -2.70 -5.50
N TYR A 63 -11.03 -3.17 -6.17
CA TYR A 63 -9.72 -3.38 -5.53
C TYR A 63 -9.12 -2.08 -5.00
N GLY A 64 -9.48 -0.94 -5.60
CA GLY A 64 -9.09 0.38 -5.12
C GLY A 64 -9.63 0.68 -3.71
N ASP A 65 -10.83 0.20 -3.39
CA ASP A 65 -11.41 0.37 -2.05
C ASP A 65 -10.61 -0.38 -1.00
N ILE A 66 -10.15 -1.61 -1.31
CA ILE A 66 -9.28 -2.39 -0.43
C ILE A 66 -7.93 -1.71 -0.21
N ILE A 67 -7.31 -1.21 -1.30
CA ILE A 67 -6.03 -0.49 -1.20
C ILE A 67 -6.17 0.77 -0.35
N ARG A 68 -7.25 1.54 -0.56
CA ARG A 68 -7.55 2.74 0.23
C ARG A 68 -7.79 2.40 1.69
N GLN A 69 -8.65 1.42 1.97
CA GLN A 69 -8.94 0.96 3.33
C GLN A 69 -7.67 0.50 4.05
N HIS A 70 -6.81 -0.27 3.39
CA HIS A 70 -5.56 -0.71 3.99
C HIS A 70 -4.64 0.47 4.35
N ARG A 71 -4.56 1.49 3.49
CA ARG A 71 -3.80 2.73 3.79
C ARG A 71 -4.42 3.51 4.95
N GLU A 72 -5.73 3.56 5.03
CA GLU A 72 -6.46 4.20 6.14
C GLU A 72 -6.22 3.47 7.47
N GLU A 73 -6.21 2.13 7.47
CA GLU A 73 -5.84 1.32 8.65
C GLU A 73 -4.43 1.66 9.14
N HIS A 74 -3.45 1.67 8.25
CA HIS A 74 -2.08 2.10 8.61
C HIS A 74 -2.02 3.54 9.11
N ALA A 75 -2.81 4.45 8.53
CA ALA A 75 -2.86 5.84 8.98
C ALA A 75 -3.47 5.98 10.38
N VAL A 76 -4.49 5.17 10.70
CA VAL A 76 -5.09 5.10 12.04
C VAL A 76 -4.08 4.55 13.03
N ASP A 77 -3.41 3.44 12.72
CA ASP A 77 -2.40 2.84 13.60
C ASP A 77 -1.23 3.81 13.83
N TRP A 78 -0.75 4.45 12.77
CA TRP A 78 0.31 5.45 12.82
C TRP A 78 -0.08 6.66 13.68
N LEU A 79 -1.29 7.19 13.50
CA LEU A 79 -1.77 8.34 14.26
C LEU A 79 -2.02 8.00 15.73
N THR A 80 -2.61 6.83 15.99
CA THR A 80 -2.85 6.33 17.35
C THR A 80 -1.53 6.23 18.11
N GLY A 81 -0.53 5.57 17.53
CA GLY A 81 0.79 5.45 18.15
C GLY A 81 1.47 6.80 18.38
N ALA A 82 1.30 7.77 17.48
CA ALA A 82 1.84 9.12 17.66
C ALA A 82 1.17 9.85 18.84
N VAL A 83 -0.15 9.73 18.98
CA VAL A 83 -0.90 10.33 20.09
C VAL A 83 -0.54 9.67 21.42
N GLU A 84 -0.45 8.34 21.47
CA GLU A 84 -0.05 7.60 22.67
C GLU A 84 1.35 8.03 23.15
N MET A 85 2.32 8.08 22.24
CA MET A 85 3.67 8.54 22.58
C MET A 85 3.68 10.00 23.05
N ALA A 86 2.85 10.87 22.48
CA ALA A 86 2.74 12.26 22.92
C ALA A 86 2.20 12.37 24.35
N ILE A 87 1.23 11.54 24.71
CA ILE A 87 0.66 11.46 26.06
C ILE A 87 1.71 10.95 27.06
N GLU A 88 2.47 9.93 26.70
CA GLU A 88 3.49 9.32 27.58
C GLU A 88 4.70 10.23 27.83
N THR A 89 5.17 10.93 26.78
CA THR A 89 6.42 11.70 26.85
C THR A 89 6.19 13.17 27.18
N GLY A 90 5.03 13.72 26.82
CA GLY A 90 4.77 15.17 26.85
C GLY A 90 5.64 15.98 25.89
N ASP A 91 6.44 15.33 25.01
CA ASP A 91 7.37 15.99 24.09
C ASP A 91 6.96 15.75 22.64
N VAL A 92 6.25 16.73 22.06
CA VAL A 92 5.80 16.71 20.67
C VAL A 92 6.98 16.64 19.69
N ASN A 93 8.13 17.23 20.00
CA ASN A 93 9.29 17.22 19.09
C ASN A 93 9.92 15.84 19.01
N LEU A 94 9.91 15.09 20.10
CA LEU A 94 10.35 13.69 20.11
C LEU A 94 9.44 12.82 19.24
N VAL A 95 8.12 12.97 19.36
CA VAL A 95 7.13 12.24 18.56
C VAL A 95 7.30 12.53 17.07
N LEU A 96 7.41 13.82 16.69
CA LEU A 96 7.60 14.21 15.29
C LEU A 96 8.90 13.63 14.71
N ARG A 97 10.00 13.67 15.46
CA ARG A 97 11.28 13.08 15.01
C ARG A 97 11.17 11.58 14.78
N HIS A 98 10.48 10.87 15.68
CA HIS A 98 10.27 9.43 15.56
C HIS A 98 9.39 9.06 14.36
N PHE A 99 8.18 9.62 14.28
CA PHE A 99 7.17 9.21 13.30
C PHE A 99 7.41 9.79 11.89
N LEU A 100 8.05 10.94 11.76
CA LEU A 100 8.38 11.56 10.47
C LEU A 100 9.84 11.36 10.04
N ARG A 101 10.66 10.68 10.85
CA ARG A 101 12.10 10.41 10.58
C ARG A 101 12.91 11.68 10.29
N LEU A 102 12.60 12.78 10.99
CA LEU A 102 13.22 14.10 10.74
C LEU A 102 14.72 14.12 11.03
N ASP A 103 15.22 13.22 11.87
CA ASP A 103 16.66 13.11 12.17
C ASP A 103 17.48 12.46 11.04
N SER A 104 16.81 11.77 10.10
CA SER A 104 17.48 11.02 9.03
C SER A 104 17.68 11.82 7.74
N GLN A 105 17.18 13.05 7.64
CA GLN A 105 17.31 13.91 6.45
C GLN A 105 18.47 14.93 6.55
N SER A 106 19.26 14.86 7.63
CA SER A 106 20.46 15.66 7.83
C SER A 106 21.71 14.86 7.43
N ALA A 107 21.84 14.46 6.16
CA ALA A 107 23.06 13.85 5.61
C ALA A 107 23.17 14.10 4.10
#